data_AF-A0A150VLI1-F1
#
_entry.id   AF-A0A150VLI1-F1
#
_cell.length_a   1.000
_cell.length_b   1.000
_cell.length_c   1.000
_cell.angle_alpha   90.00
_cell.angle_beta   90.00
_cell.angle_gamma   90.00
#
_symmetry.space_group_name_H-M   'P 1'
#
loop_
_entity.id
_entity.type
_entity.pdbx_description
1 polymer ?
#
loop_
_entity_poly.entity_id
_entity_poly.type
_entity_poly.pdbx_seq_one_letter_code
_entity_poly.pdbx_strand_id
1 'polypeptide(L)'
;MTTPPPPVRTTPPPVPKPPPRTVPPAPRPAPPATKAPERTPAPEPTSAAAPPPPPPTSARPAPPSPAPVALPHYRPVTRPQPKGGTSVLTTTLMIIAPAVLATAILRSRSR
;
A
#
# COMPACT_ATOMS: atom_id res chain seq x y z
N MET A 1 29.09 59.07 -39.68
CA MET A 1 29.22 58.25 -38.46
C MET A 1 27.99 57.38 -38.37
N THR A 2 28.11 56.06 -38.56
CA THR A 2 26.98 55.12 -38.53
C THR A 2 26.94 54.45 -37.16
N THR A 3 25.84 54.59 -36.44
CA THR A 3 25.62 53.98 -35.12
C THR A 3 25.39 52.47 -35.27
N PRO A 4 26.03 51.61 -34.44
CA PRO A 4 25.80 50.17 -34.50
C PRO A 4 24.40 49.81 -33.96
N PRO A 5 23.81 48.71 -34.44
CA PRO A 5 22.49 48.24 -33.99
C PRO A 5 22.54 47.75 -32.53
N PRO A 6 21.41 47.83 -31.80
CA PRO A 6 21.33 47.37 -30.42
C PRO A 6 21.39 45.84 -30.31
N PRO A 7 21.87 45.29 -29.18
CA PRO A 7 21.93 43.86 -28.94
C PRO A 7 20.53 43.26 -28.76
N VAL A 8 20.30 42.10 -29.38
CA VAL A 8 19.03 41.35 -29.27
C VAL A 8 19.01 40.55 -27.96
N ARG A 9 18.00 40.78 -27.12
CA ARG A 9 17.74 39.97 -25.92
C ARG A 9 17.15 38.62 -26.32
N THR A 10 17.86 37.53 -26.04
CA THR A 10 17.31 36.17 -26.13
C THR A 10 16.66 35.79 -24.81
N THR A 11 15.39 35.39 -24.84
CA THR A 11 14.69 34.83 -23.67
C THR A 11 14.87 33.31 -23.68
N PRO A 12 15.24 32.66 -22.57
CA PRO A 12 15.34 31.20 -22.53
C PRO A 12 13.96 30.56 -22.73
N PRO A 13 13.90 29.35 -23.34
CA PRO A 13 12.65 28.65 -23.56
C PRO A 13 12.00 28.23 -22.23
N PRO A 14 10.66 28.16 -22.17
CA PRO A 14 9.95 27.70 -20.98
C PRO A 14 10.27 26.23 -20.67
N VAL A 15 10.55 25.93 -19.39
CA VAL A 15 10.79 24.56 -18.92
C VAL A 15 9.46 23.77 -18.90
N PRO A 16 9.43 22.53 -19.43
CA PRO A 16 8.23 21.69 -19.39
C PRO A 16 7.75 21.42 -17.96
N LYS A 17 6.43 21.54 -17.74
CA LYS A 17 5.80 21.27 -16.45
C LYS A 17 5.88 19.77 -16.10
N PRO A 18 6.18 19.39 -14.84
CA PRO A 18 6.18 17.98 -14.42
C PRO A 18 4.81 17.32 -14.61
N PRO A 19 4.77 16.01 -14.95
CA PRO A 19 3.51 15.29 -15.09
C PRO A 19 2.78 15.16 -13.74
N PRO A 20 1.44 15.05 -13.75
CA PRO A 20 0.66 14.80 -12.55
C PRO A 20 1.02 13.45 -11.92
N ARG A 21 1.27 13.44 -10.60
CA ARG A 21 1.55 12.20 -9.86
C ARG A 21 0.25 11.47 -9.56
N THR A 22 0.14 10.22 -9.99
CA THR A 22 -0.95 9.32 -9.61
C THR A 22 -0.75 8.86 -8.16
N VAL A 23 -1.74 9.11 -7.30
CA VAL A 23 -1.75 8.61 -5.92
C VAL A 23 -2.35 7.21 -5.92
N PRO A 24 -1.64 6.17 -5.43
CA PRO A 24 -2.21 4.84 -5.31
C PRO A 24 -3.33 4.80 -4.26
N PRO A 25 -4.36 3.96 -4.47
CA PRO A 25 -5.47 3.82 -3.53
C PRO A 25 -4.99 3.29 -2.17
N ALA A 26 -5.72 3.64 -1.10
CA ALA A 26 -5.40 3.22 0.25
C ALA A 26 -5.48 1.68 0.40
N PRO A 27 -4.59 1.04 1.20
CA PRO A 27 -4.66 -0.39 1.46
C PRO A 27 -5.95 -0.76 2.20
N ARG A 28 -6.53 -1.92 1.84
CA ARG A 28 -7.69 -2.49 2.54
C ARG A 28 -7.29 -2.96 3.95
N PRO A 29 -8.15 -2.78 4.98
CA PRO A 29 -7.90 -3.33 6.31
C PRO A 29 -7.73 -4.86 6.27
N ALA A 30 -6.77 -5.38 7.04
CA ALA A 30 -6.52 -6.81 7.15
C ALA A 30 -7.64 -7.51 7.96
N PRO A 31 -8.03 -8.73 7.59
CA PRO A 31 -8.98 -9.51 8.39
C PRO A 31 -8.35 -9.94 9.73
N PRO A 32 -9.17 -10.14 10.77
CA PRO A 32 -8.70 -10.60 12.08
C PRO A 32 -8.10 -12.02 11.98
N ALA A 33 -7.04 -12.27 12.75
CA ALA A 33 -6.36 -13.56 12.79
C ALA A 33 -7.21 -14.62 13.51
N THR A 34 -7.62 -15.66 12.77
CA THR A 34 -8.26 -16.85 13.33
C THR A 34 -7.21 -17.70 14.05
N LYS A 35 -7.39 -17.97 15.35
CA LYS A 35 -6.53 -18.92 16.07
C LYS A 35 -6.77 -20.34 15.54
N ALA A 36 -5.69 -21.08 15.29
CA ALA A 36 -5.74 -22.48 14.89
C ALA A 36 -6.13 -23.38 16.09
N PRO A 37 -6.93 -24.44 15.91
CA PRO A 37 -7.22 -25.39 16.98
C PRO A 37 -6.00 -26.24 17.32
N GLU A 38 -5.77 -26.47 18.62
CA GLU A 38 -4.78 -27.42 19.13
C GLU A 38 -5.12 -28.86 18.69
N ARG A 39 -4.12 -29.60 18.22
CA ARG A 39 -4.26 -31.02 17.87
C ARG A 39 -4.16 -31.88 19.13
N THR A 40 -5.17 -32.69 19.40
CA THR A 40 -5.15 -33.79 20.39
C THR A 40 -4.19 -34.92 19.94
N PRO A 41 -3.45 -35.60 20.84
CA PRO A 41 -2.60 -36.73 20.46
C PRO A 41 -3.41 -37.98 20.11
N ALA A 42 -2.97 -38.73 19.11
CA ALA A 42 -3.58 -39.97 18.62
C ALA A 42 -3.28 -41.18 19.52
N PRO A 43 -4.17 -42.20 19.62
CA PRO A 43 -3.88 -43.46 20.29
C PRO A 43 -3.08 -44.40 19.37
N GLU A 44 -2.04 -45.05 19.91
CA GLU A 44 -1.33 -46.16 19.26
C GLU A 44 -2.15 -47.45 19.32
N PRO A 45 -2.17 -48.26 18.24
CA PRO A 45 -2.43 -49.68 18.37
C PRO A 45 -1.30 -50.54 17.76
N THR A 46 -0.74 -51.36 18.64
CA THR A 46 -0.45 -52.81 18.50
C THR A 46 0.17 -53.33 17.20
N SER A 47 1.38 -53.87 17.39
CA SER A 47 2.16 -54.76 16.52
C SER A 47 1.32 -55.80 15.79
N ALA A 48 1.22 -55.67 14.47
CA ALA A 48 0.72 -56.68 13.55
C ALA A 48 1.89 -57.23 12.71
N ALA A 49 1.81 -58.52 12.35
CA ALA A 49 2.83 -59.30 11.66
C ALA A 49 3.51 -58.59 10.47
N ALA A 50 4.80 -58.89 10.27
CA ALA A 50 5.65 -58.22 9.28
C ALA A 50 5.11 -58.38 7.84
N PRO A 51 5.00 -57.28 7.07
CA PRO A 51 4.56 -57.32 5.69
C PRO A 51 5.62 -57.93 4.75
N PRO A 52 5.23 -58.48 3.59
CA PRO A 52 6.17 -58.97 2.57
C PRO A 52 7.08 -57.85 2.05
N PRO A 53 8.28 -58.17 1.52
CA PRO A 53 9.21 -57.16 1.04
C PRO A 53 8.59 -56.36 -0.12
N PRO A 54 8.73 -55.02 -0.13
CA PRO A 54 8.17 -54.18 -1.18
C PRO A 54 8.88 -54.43 -2.53
N PRO A 55 8.19 -54.22 -3.67
CA PRO A 55 8.82 -54.27 -4.98
C PRO A 55 9.94 -53.22 -5.10
N PRO A 56 10.96 -53.44 -5.97
CA PRO A 56 12.01 -52.46 -6.17
C PRO A 56 11.41 -51.14 -6.69
N THR A 57 11.44 -50.12 -5.84
CA THR A 57 11.08 -48.75 -6.21
C THR A 57 12.05 -48.26 -7.28
N SER A 58 11.55 -48.07 -8.50
CA SER A 58 12.24 -47.29 -9.52
C SER A 58 12.44 -45.88 -8.96
N ALA A 59 13.66 -45.59 -8.53
CA ALA A 59 14.01 -44.30 -7.93
C ALA A 59 13.95 -43.21 -9.01
N ARG A 60 12.79 -42.59 -9.16
CA ARG A 60 12.68 -41.35 -9.93
C ARG A 60 13.48 -40.29 -9.18
N PRO A 61 14.45 -39.61 -9.82
CA PRO A 61 15.18 -38.52 -9.18
C PRO A 61 14.20 -37.49 -8.62
N ALA A 62 14.45 -37.06 -7.38
CA ALA A 62 13.67 -36.01 -6.76
C ALA A 62 13.82 -34.71 -7.56
N PRO A 63 12.74 -33.94 -7.76
CA PRO A 63 12.84 -32.65 -8.41
C PRO A 63 13.76 -31.70 -7.61
N PRO A 64 14.49 -30.81 -8.29
CA PRO A 64 15.38 -29.86 -7.62
C PRO A 64 14.58 -28.92 -6.71
N SER A 65 15.15 -28.58 -5.56
CA SER A 65 14.56 -27.62 -4.63
C SER A 65 14.51 -26.22 -5.28
N PRO A 66 13.40 -25.48 -5.14
CA PRO A 66 13.31 -24.13 -5.69
C PRO A 66 14.38 -23.23 -5.06
N ALA A 67 15.12 -22.52 -5.93
CA ALA A 67 16.13 -21.56 -5.49
C ALA A 67 15.44 -20.31 -4.91
N PRO A 68 15.96 -19.72 -3.81
CA PRO A 68 15.45 -18.47 -3.29
C PRO A 68 15.66 -17.36 -4.33
N VAL A 69 14.56 -16.81 -4.83
CA VAL A 69 14.59 -15.66 -5.75
C VAL A 69 14.79 -14.41 -4.91
N ALA A 70 15.85 -13.65 -5.19
CA ALA A 70 16.10 -12.37 -4.57
C ALA A 70 14.99 -11.38 -4.97
N LEU A 71 14.04 -11.18 -4.07
CA LEU A 71 13.01 -10.15 -4.24
C LEU A 71 13.59 -8.79 -3.85
N PRO A 72 13.25 -7.71 -4.59
CA PRO A 72 13.68 -6.37 -4.23
C PRO A 72 13.18 -6.04 -2.82
N HIS A 73 14.06 -5.47 -2.00
CA HIS A 73 13.70 -5.05 -0.66
C HIS A 73 12.68 -3.91 -0.74
N TYR A 74 11.49 -4.14 -0.18
CA TYR A 74 10.50 -3.08 -0.01
C TYR A 74 11.10 -1.94 0.82
N ARG A 75 11.10 -0.73 0.26
CA ARG A 75 11.51 0.49 0.97
C ARG A 75 10.25 1.22 1.43
N PRO A 76 10.02 1.35 2.74
CA PRO A 76 8.95 2.22 3.23
C PRO A 76 9.29 3.66 2.87
N VAL A 77 8.43 4.30 2.08
CA VAL A 77 8.57 5.72 1.74
C VAL A 77 7.89 6.53 2.84
N THR A 78 8.68 7.22 3.66
CA THR A 78 8.15 8.20 4.62
C THR A 78 7.55 9.36 3.83
N ARG A 79 6.23 9.53 3.92
CA ARG A 79 5.58 10.71 3.31
C ARG A 79 6.08 11.96 4.04
N PRO A 80 6.42 13.05 3.32
CA PRO A 80 6.69 14.31 3.97
C PRO A 80 5.42 14.74 4.72
N GLN A 81 5.52 14.83 6.05
CA GLN A 81 4.48 15.43 6.86
C GLN A 81 4.39 16.91 6.47
N PRO A 82 3.20 17.43 6.13
CA PRO A 82 3.05 18.85 5.85
C PRO A 82 3.51 19.64 7.07
N LYS A 83 4.61 20.38 6.92
CA LYS A 83 5.21 21.19 7.98
C LYS A 83 4.52 22.56 7.96
N GLY A 84 3.61 22.78 8.91
CA GLY A 84 3.06 24.10 9.20
C GLY A 84 1.84 24.57 8.41
N GLY A 85 1.00 23.67 7.87
CA GLY A 85 -0.27 24.05 7.23
C GLY A 85 -1.47 23.46 7.96
N THR A 86 -2.50 24.26 8.22
CA THR A 86 -3.84 23.74 8.55
C THR A 86 -4.36 22.94 7.36
N SER A 87 -4.88 21.74 7.61
CA SER A 87 -5.49 20.91 6.55
C SER A 87 -6.57 21.70 5.85
N VAL A 88 -6.63 21.62 4.51
CA VAL A 88 -7.69 22.27 3.71
C VAL A 88 -9.06 21.90 4.25
N LEU A 89 -9.25 20.63 4.63
CA LEU A 89 -10.50 20.15 5.25
C LEU A 89 -10.80 20.88 6.56
N THR A 90 -9.80 21.05 7.42
CA THR A 90 -9.95 21.77 8.69
C THR A 90 -10.30 23.24 8.45
N THR A 91 -9.65 23.90 7.49
CA THR A 91 -9.95 25.30 7.12
C THR A 91 -11.37 25.42 6.54
N THR A 92 -11.75 24.54 5.61
CA THR A 92 -13.09 24.52 5.04
C THR A 92 -14.16 24.25 6.11
N LEU A 93 -13.88 23.34 7.05
CA LEU A 93 -14.77 23.06 8.17
C LEU A 93 -14.93 24.30 9.06
N MET A 94 -13.85 24.99 9.41
CA MET A 94 -13.93 26.22 10.21
C MET A 94 -14.74 27.33 9.52
N ILE A 95 -14.74 27.38 8.19
CA ILE A 95 -15.51 28.37 7.41
C ILE A 95 -16.99 27.97 7.32
N ILE A 96 -17.29 26.72 6.98
CA ILE A 96 -18.65 26.30 6.59
C ILE A 96 -19.43 25.66 7.76
N ALA A 97 -18.75 25.01 8.70
CA ALA A 97 -19.41 24.29 9.78
C ALA A 97 -20.31 25.16 10.68
N PRO A 98 -20.00 26.44 11.01
CA PRO A 98 -20.90 27.25 11.84
C PRO A 98 -22.30 27.40 11.21
N ALA A 99 -22.35 27.65 9.90
CA ALA A 99 -23.62 27.77 9.17
C ALA A 99 -24.36 26.43 9.09
N VAL A 100 -23.64 25.33 8.83
CA VAL A 100 -24.23 23.98 8.79
C VAL A 100 -24.75 23.57 10.17
N LEU A 101 -24.04 23.89 11.24
CA LEU A 101 -24.48 23.60 12.61
C LEU A 101 -25.69 24.44 13.00
N ALA A 102 -25.69 25.75 12.71
CA ALA A 102 -26.82 26.63 12.98
C ALA A 102 -28.09 26.17 12.23
N THR A 103 -27.94 25.81 10.95
CA THR A 103 -29.05 25.29 10.14
C THR A 103 -29.51 23.91 10.61
N ALA A 104 -28.61 23.04 11.06
CA ALA A 104 -28.98 21.75 11.65
C ALA A 104 -29.79 21.93 12.94
N ILE A 105 -29.37 22.84 13.84
CA ILE A 105 -30.11 23.15 15.08
C ILE A 105 -31.49 23.72 14.73
N LEU A 106 -31.56 24.71 13.85
CA LEU A 106 -32.82 25.35 13.49
C LEU A 106 -33.78 24.39 12.75
N ARG A 107 -33.26 23.60 11.81
CA ARG A 107 -34.06 22.58 11.10
C ARG A 107 -34.50 21.46 12.04
N SER A 108 -33.67 21.04 12.99
CA SER A 108 -34.03 19.98 13.95
C SER A 108 -35.24 20.32 14.81
N ARG A 109 -35.43 21.61 15.12
CA ARG A 109 -36.58 22.11 15.89
C ARG A 109 -37.81 22.43 15.05
N SER A 110 -37.71 22.37 13.73
CA SER A 110 -38.79 22.74 12.80
C SER A 110 -39.59 21.52 12.30
N ARG A 111 -39.34 20.32 12.83
CA ARG A 111 -40.13 19.11 12.56
C ARG A 111 -40.78 18.60 13.82
#